data_AF-A0A934BUM2-F1
#
_entry.id   AF-A0A934BUM2-F1
#
_cell.length_a   1.000
_cell.length_b   1.000
_cell.length_c   1.000
_cell.angle_alpha   90.00
_cell.angle_beta   90.00
_cell.angle_gamma   90.00
#
_symmetry.space_group_name_H-M   'P 1'
#
loop_
_entity.id
_entity.type
_entity.pdbx_description
1 polymer ?
#
loop_
_entity_poly.entity_id
_entity_poly.type
_entity_poly.pdbx_seq_one_letter_code
_entity_poly.pdbx_strand_id
1 'polypeptide(L)'
;MTSADMVGYAATVVGTSMMMPQLIKSWRTKHMRDVAFGTILLFFFNCALWAAYGIMIAAEPMIVANVIGFVISIALLSLKLRYRQN
;
A
#
# COMPACT_ATOMS: atom_id res chain seq x y z
N MET A 1 -14.35 -12.19 -19.97
CA MET A 1 -13.09 -11.71 -19.39
C MET A 1 -12.09 -11.57 -20.50
N THR A 2 -11.60 -10.35 -20.72
CA THR A 2 -10.52 -10.05 -21.67
C THR A 2 -9.16 -10.40 -21.04
N SER A 3 -8.10 -10.43 -21.85
CA SER A 3 -6.72 -10.53 -21.33
C SER A 3 -6.37 -9.36 -20.40
N ALA A 4 -6.91 -8.16 -20.67
CA ALA A 4 -6.74 -6.99 -19.82
C ALA A 4 -7.39 -7.19 -18.44
N ASP A 5 -8.58 -7.78 -18.37
CA ASP A 5 -9.27 -8.06 -17.09
C ASP A 5 -8.45 -9.02 -16.23
N MET A 6 -7.88 -10.07 -16.83
CA MET A 6 -7.03 -11.05 -16.13
C MET A 6 -5.78 -10.40 -15.55
N VAL A 7 -5.10 -9.54 -16.34
CA VAL A 7 -3.94 -8.79 -15.89
C VAL A 7 -4.34 -7.80 -14.80
N GLY A 8 -5.49 -7.15 -14.91
CA GLY A 8 -6.03 -6.24 -13.89
C GLY A 8 -6.22 -6.93 -12.55
N TYR A 9 -6.89 -8.10 -12.53
CA TYR A 9 -7.08 -8.86 -11.29
C TYR A 9 -5.76 -9.36 -10.71
N ALA A 10 -4.84 -9.86 -11.54
CA ALA A 10 -3.51 -10.27 -11.09
C ALA A 10 -2.73 -9.09 -10.49
N ALA A 11 -2.78 -7.91 -11.13
CA ALA A 11 -2.18 -6.69 -10.64
C ALA A 11 -2.80 -6.26 -9.30
N THR A 12 -4.11 -6.41 -9.10
CA THR A 12 -4.75 -6.15 -7.81
C THR A 12 -4.25 -7.11 -6.73
N VAL A 13 -4.18 -8.42 -7.00
CA VAL A 13 -3.68 -9.40 -6.03
C VAL A 13 -2.22 -9.13 -5.65
N VAL A 14 -1.36 -8.90 -6.65
CA VAL A 14 0.06 -8.62 -6.41
C VAL A 14 0.25 -7.28 -5.71
N GLY A 15 -0.40 -6.20 -6.18
CA GLY A 15 -0.28 -4.87 -5.60
C GLY A 15 -0.74 -4.80 -4.14
N THR A 16 -1.84 -5.48 -3.80
CA THR A 16 -2.36 -5.54 -2.43
C THR A 16 -1.47 -6.37 -1.51
N SER A 17 -0.93 -7.49 -2.00
CA SER A 17 -0.09 -8.39 -1.22
C SER A 17 1.35 -7.89 -1.05
N MET A 18 1.85 -7.03 -1.94
CA MET A 18 3.25 -6.58 -1.94
C MET A 18 3.69 -5.97 -0.61
N MET A 19 2.81 -5.18 0.04
CA MET A 19 3.15 -4.45 1.28
C MET A 19 2.64 -5.12 2.56
N MET A 20 1.84 -6.18 2.44
CA MET A 20 1.38 -6.95 3.61
C MET A 20 2.53 -7.59 4.41
N PRO A 21 3.55 -8.24 3.79
CA PRO A 21 4.67 -8.81 4.53
C PRO A 21 5.42 -7.78 5.36
N GLN A 22 5.60 -6.56 4.83
CA GLN A 22 6.25 -5.47 5.56
C GLN A 22 5.39 -5.03 6.75
N LEU A 23 4.08 -4.87 6.58
CA LEU A 23 3.16 -4.54 7.69
C LEU A 23 3.20 -5.61 8.79
N ILE A 24 3.10 -6.88 8.43
CA ILE A 24 3.12 -8.01 9.38
C ILE A 24 4.45 -8.06 10.13
N LYS A 25 5.57 -7.94 9.40
CA LYS A 25 6.91 -7.92 10.00
C LYS A 25 7.03 -6.77 11.01
N SER A 26 6.63 -5.57 10.60
CA SER A 26 6.67 -4.35 11.44
C SER A 26 5.86 -4.51 12.72
N TRP A 27 4.68 -5.12 12.62
CA TRP A 27 3.81 -5.37 13.77
C TRP A 27 4.36 -6.44 14.72
N ARG A 28 4.97 -7.50 14.18
CA ARG A 28 5.56 -8.59 14.97
C ARG A 28 6.87 -8.21 15.66
N THR A 29 7.80 -7.59 14.92
CA THR A 29 9.12 -7.24 15.47
C THR A 29 9.07 -5.99 16.33
N LYS A 30 8.05 -5.14 16.16
CA LYS A 30 7.93 -3.82 16.81
C LYS A 30 9.18 -2.94 16.60
N HIS A 31 9.94 -3.21 15.53
CA HIS A 31 11.18 -2.54 15.20
C HIS A 31 11.04 -1.88 13.83
N MET A 32 10.97 -0.56 13.82
CA MET A 32 10.77 0.25 12.61
C MET A 32 11.87 1.27 12.41
N ARG A 33 12.96 1.25 13.21
CA ARG A 33 14.00 2.28 13.18
C ARG A 33 14.67 2.38 11.82
N ASP A 34 14.95 1.24 11.19
CA ASP A 34 15.68 1.15 9.92
C ASP A 34 14.83 1.47 8.69
N VAL A 35 13.50 1.52 8.83
CA VAL A 35 12.59 1.87 7.74
C VAL A 35 12.54 3.39 7.63
N ALA A 36 13.01 3.96 6.53
CA ALA A 36 12.96 5.41 6.32
C ALA A 36 11.52 5.94 6.36
N PHE A 37 11.27 6.97 7.17
CA PHE A 37 9.94 7.59 7.29
C PHE A 37 9.43 8.11 5.95
N GLY A 38 10.34 8.68 5.13
CA GLY A 38 10.03 9.16 3.79
C GLY A 38 9.49 8.07 2.86
N THR A 39 9.96 6.82 2.97
CA THR A 39 9.46 5.71 2.15
C THR A 39 7.99 5.43 2.40
N ILE A 40 7.55 5.47 3.67
CA ILE A 40 6.15 5.23 4.04
C ILE A 40 5.26 6.39 3.55
N LEU A 41 5.75 7.64 3.66
CA LEU A 41 5.03 8.81 3.14
C LEU A 41 4.90 8.78 1.61
N LEU A 42 5.98 8.47 0.89
CA LEU A 42 5.93 8.34 -0.56
C LEU A 42 4.95 7.25 -0.98
N PHE A 43 4.93 6.11 -0.28
CA PHE A 43 3.96 5.05 -0.54
C PHE A 43 2.51 5.52 -0.28
N PHE A 44 2.27 6.24 0.82
CA PHE A 44 0.96 6.83 1.12
C PHE A 44 0.46 7.76 0.01
N PHE A 45 1.29 8.73 -0.40
CA PHE A 45 0.91 9.66 -1.46
C PHE A 45 0.78 8.98 -2.82
N ASN A 46 1.65 8.01 -3.12
CA ASN A 46 1.57 7.25 -4.36
C ASN A 46 0.23 6.51 -4.48
N CYS A 47 -0.18 5.78 -3.44
CA CYS A 47 -1.47 5.11 -3.42
C CYS A 47 -2.65 6.09 -3.48
N ALA A 48 -2.58 7.22 -2.76
CA ALA A 48 -3.63 8.24 -2.82
C ALA A 48 -3.80 8.81 -4.23
N LEU A 49 -2.70 9.17 -4.89
CA LEU A 49 -2.70 9.74 -6.23
C LEU A 49 -3.18 8.72 -7.28
N TRP A 50 -2.72 7.48 -7.20
CA TRP A 50 -3.16 6.44 -8.13
C TRP A 50 -4.62 6.03 -7.92
N ALA A 51 -5.12 6.01 -6.68
CA ALA A 51 -6.54 5.79 -6.42
C ALA A 51 -7.39 6.93 -7.01
N ALA A 52 -6.99 8.19 -6.78
CA ALA A 52 -7.67 9.35 -7.36
C ALA A 52 -7.65 9.31 -8.89
N TYR A 53 -6.50 9.02 -9.50
CA TYR A 53 -6.37 8.87 -10.94
C TYR A 53 -7.25 7.73 -11.48
N GLY A 54 -7.24 6.56 -10.82
CA GLY A 54 -8.07 5.42 -11.19
C GLY A 54 -9.56 5.75 -11.19
N ILE A 55 -10.03 6.56 -10.23
CA ILE A 55 -11.41 7.07 -10.19
C ILE A 55 -11.70 7.95 -11.42
N MET A 56 -10.76 8.84 -11.80
CA MET A 56 -10.93 9.72 -12.96
C MET A 56 -11.03 8.97 -14.29
N ILE A 57 -10.42 7.78 -14.40
CA ILE A 57 -10.45 6.93 -15.60
C ILE A 57 -11.35 5.69 -15.49
N ALA A 58 -12.14 5.59 -14.40
CA ALA A 58 -13.01 4.44 -14.11
C ALA A 58 -12.29 3.07 -14.15
N ALA A 59 -11.02 3.01 -13.72
CA ALA A 59 -10.22 1.79 -13.71
C ALA A 59 -10.35 1.04 -12.38
N GLU A 60 -11.41 0.24 -12.22
CA GLU A 60 -11.74 -0.43 -10.94
C GLU A 60 -10.58 -1.23 -10.30
N PRO A 61 -9.84 -2.11 -11.01
CA PRO A 61 -8.79 -2.93 -10.39
C PRO A 61 -7.67 -2.08 -9.78
N MET A 62 -7.39 -0.95 -10.41
CA MET A 62 -6.39 0.02 -9.99
C MET A 62 -6.84 0.83 -8.77
N ILE A 63 -8.11 1.24 -8.73
CA ILE A 63 -8.70 1.89 -7.57
C ILE A 63 -8.62 0.96 -6.36
N VAL A 64 -9.10 -0.28 -6.50
CA VAL A 64 -9.12 -1.26 -5.40
C VAL A 64 -7.72 -1.52 -4.87
N ALA A 65 -6.74 -1.76 -5.75
CA ALA A 65 -5.36 -2.02 -5.35
C ALA A 65 -4.76 -0.86 -4.54
N ASN A 66 -4.96 0.37 -4.99
CA ASN A 66 -4.36 1.55 -4.37
C ASN A 66 -5.09 2.00 -3.11
N VAL A 67 -6.41 1.80 -3.00
CA VAL A 67 -7.15 2.05 -1.76
C VAL A 67 -6.67 1.12 -0.64
N ILE A 68 -6.47 -0.17 -0.94
CA ILE A 68 -5.92 -1.12 0.04
C ILE A 68 -4.48 -0.74 0.41
N GLY A 69 -3.65 -0.40 -0.59
CA GLY A 69 -2.28 0.08 -0.35
C GLY A 69 -2.25 1.34 0.53
N PHE A 70 -3.18 2.26 0.31
CA PHE A 70 -3.35 3.47 1.13
C PHE A 70 -3.67 3.12 2.59
N VAL A 71 -4.61 2.21 2.85
CA VAL A 71 -4.92 1.74 4.22
C VAL A 71 -3.70 1.07 4.87
N ILE A 72 -2.96 0.23 4.13
CA ILE A 72 -1.72 -0.39 4.62
C ILE A 72 -0.67 0.67 4.96
N SER A 73 -0.54 1.71 4.13
CA SER A 73 0.42 2.81 4.35
C SER A 73 0.10 3.60 5.63
N ILE A 74 -1.19 3.83 5.93
CA ILE A 74 -1.63 4.45 7.18
C ILE A 74 -1.22 3.58 8.36
N ALA A 75 -1.49 2.27 8.29
CA ALA A 75 -1.11 1.33 9.35
C ALA A 75 0.42 1.31 9.57
N LEU A 76 1.21 1.27 8.50
CA LEU A 76 2.67 1.37 8.57
C LEU A 76 3.15 2.68 9.18
N LEU A 77 2.51 3.81 8.83
CA LEU A 77 2.83 5.12 9.38
C LEU A 77 2.53 5.17 10.88
N SER A 78 1.38 4.63 11.31
CA SER A 78 1.03 4.50 12.73
C SER A 78 2.05 3.65 13.50
N LEU A 79 2.47 2.50 12.95
CA LEU A 79 3.51 1.67 13.56
C LEU A 79 4.86 2.36 13.62
N LYS A 80 5.25 3.07 12.55
CA LYS A 80 6.51 3.83 12.51
C LYS A 80 6.53 4.94 13.56
N LEU A 81 5.41 5.64 13.78
CA LEU A 81 5.29 6.65 14.82
C LEU A 81 5.34 6.03 16.22
N ARG A 82 4.66 4.89 16.43
CA ARG A 82 4.63 4.19 17.71
C ARG A 82 5.99 3.59 18.10
N TYR A 83 6.74 3.05 17.15
CA TYR A 83 8.02 2.36 17.38
C TYR A 83 9.23 3.20 16.97
N ARG A 84 9.09 4.53 16.90
CA ARG A 84 10.19 5.44 16.54
C ARG A 84 11.29 5.51 17.62
N GLN A 85 10.95 5.21 18.86
CA GLN A 85 11.81 5.38 20.04
C GLN A 85 12.23 4.06 20.74
N ASN A 86 11.79 2.90 20.23
CA ASN A 86 12.34 1.60 20.63
C ASN A 86 13.58 1.28 19.79
#